data_AF-A0A645E9T8-F1
#
_entry.id   AF-A0A645E9T8-F1
#
_cell.length_a   1.000
_cell.length_b   1.000
_cell.length_c   1.000
_cell.angle_alpha   90.00
_cell.angle_beta   90.00
_cell.angle_gamma   90.00
#
_symmetry.space_group_name_H-M   'P 1'
#
loop_
_entity.id
_entity.type
_entity.pdbx_description
1 polymer ?
#
loop_
_entity_poly.entity_id
_entity_poly.type
_entity_poly.pdbx_seq_one_letter_code
_entity_poly.pdbx_strand_id
1 'polypeptide(L)'
;MKILKRKIIFHGIIALVGIALFIVNMIKLGNNKNIKWLTLSFTAISIRKLIQFIKISKNPELLKEFEIQQKEERFIWIYEKSGNFTCLVTILAEVIAMFILALLNQEIMVNIVGVIVVIQGLIYILTYYYLCRKY
;
A
#
# COMPACT_ATOMS: atom_id res chain seq x y z
N MET A 1 10.07 -7.92 -19.26
CA MET A 1 11.20 -7.24 -18.54
C MET A 1 10.94 -5.80 -18.06
N LYS A 2 10.46 -4.84 -18.88
CA LYS A 2 10.33 -3.40 -18.47
C LYS A 2 9.46 -3.19 -17.22
N ILE A 3 8.39 -3.98 -17.07
CA ILE A 3 7.45 -3.86 -15.95
C ILE A 3 8.07 -4.31 -14.62
N LEU A 4 8.84 -5.41 -14.61
CA LEU A 4 9.52 -5.89 -13.41
C LEU A 4 10.58 -4.89 -12.93
N LYS A 5 11.42 -4.38 -13.84
CA LYS A 5 12.41 -3.34 -13.51
C LYS A 5 11.75 -2.08 -12.94
N ARG A 6 10.63 -1.63 -13.52
CA ARG A 6 9.85 -0.49 -12.99
C ARG A 6 9.33 -0.76 -11.58
N LYS A 7 8.79 -1.96 -11.32
CA LYS A 7 8.30 -2.35 -9.97
C LYS A 7 9.45 -2.39 -8.96
N ILE A 8 10.63 -2.91 -9.35
CA ILE A 8 11.83 -2.91 -8.49
C ILE A 8 12.26 -1.49 -8.13
N ILE A 9 12.38 -0.60 -9.12
CA ILE A 9 12.77 0.81 -8.88
C ILE A 9 11.76 1.50 -7.96
N PHE A 10 10.46 1.31 -8.21
CA PHE A 10 9.42 1.91 -7.39
C PHE A 10 9.49 1.47 -5.92
N HIS A 11 9.61 0.17 -5.65
CA HIS A 11 9.75 -0.32 -4.28
C HIS A 11 11.11 0.05 -3.66
N GLY A 12 12.15 0.20 -4.49
CA GLY A 12 13.45 0.76 -4.09
C GLY A 12 13.35 2.18 -3.56
N ILE A 13 12.65 3.06 -4.29
CA ILE A 13 12.41 4.44 -3.87
C ILE A 13 11.59 4.48 -2.58
N ILE A 14 10.52 3.69 -2.47
CA ILE A 14 9.71 3.64 -1.25
C ILE A 14 10.53 3.17 -0.06
N ALA A 15 11.38 2.14 -0.24
CA ALA A 15 12.26 1.67 0.82
C ALA A 15 13.24 2.77 1.27
N LEU A 16 13.85 3.50 0.33
CA LEU A 16 14.75 4.61 0.64
C LEU A 16 14.05 5.75 1.38
N VAL A 17 12.85 6.14 0.94
CA VAL A 17 12.04 7.16 1.61
C VAL A 17 11.65 6.71 3.01
N GLY A 18 11.25 5.44 3.17
CA GLY A 18 10.92 4.86 4.48
C GLY A 18 12.10 4.89 5.45
N ILE A 19 13.31 4.52 4.98
CA ILE A 19 14.55 4.57 5.77
C ILE A 19 14.90 6.01 6.13
N ALA A 20 14.83 6.94 5.18
CA ALA A 20 15.13 8.35 5.42
C ALA A 20 14.18 8.94 6.48
N LEU A 21 12.88 8.68 6.37
CA LEU A 21 11.88 9.12 7.35
C LEU A 21 12.10 8.47 8.72
N PHE A 22 12.51 7.21 8.77
CA PHE A 22 12.84 6.53 10.02
C PHE A 22 14.06 7.18 10.71
N ILE A 23 15.12 7.47 9.97
CA ILE A 23 16.32 8.15 10.49
C ILE A 23 15.99 9.58 10.97
N VAL A 24 15.24 10.34 10.17
CA VAL A 24 14.82 11.70 10.56
C VAL A 24 13.94 11.67 11.81
N ASN A 25 13.06 10.67 11.94
CA ASN A 25 12.23 10.52 13.14
C ASN A 25 13.07 10.27 14.40
N MET A 26 14.12 9.45 14.29
CA MET A 26 15.06 9.18 15.37
C MET A 26 15.86 10.42 15.81
N ILE A 27 16.18 11.33 14.88
CA ILE A 27 17.05 12.48 15.15
C ILE A 27 16.27 13.75 15.56
N LYS A 28 15.18 14.10 14.85
CA LYS A 28 14.52 15.42 14.95
C LYS A 28 13.14 15.42 15.59
N LEU A 29 12.42 14.29 15.62
CA LEU A 29 10.96 14.29 15.83
C LEU A 29 10.51 13.83 17.24
N GLY A 30 11.39 13.91 18.23
CA GLY A 30 11.04 13.60 19.63
C GLY A 30 10.58 12.16 19.86
N ASN A 31 11.03 11.21 19.02
CA ASN A 31 10.67 9.78 19.11
C ASN A 31 9.15 9.55 19.14
N ASN A 32 8.39 10.26 18.29
CA ASN A 32 6.96 10.01 18.12
C ASN A 32 6.74 8.56 17.68
N LYS A 33 6.29 7.73 18.63
CA LYS A 33 6.13 6.28 18.49
C LYS A 33 5.29 5.92 17.26
N ASN A 34 4.23 6.68 16.97
CA ASN A 34 3.31 6.37 15.87
C ASN A 34 3.99 6.47 14.50
N ILE A 35 4.74 7.55 14.27
CA ILE A 35 5.45 7.77 13.00
C ILE A 35 6.60 6.76 12.85
N LYS A 36 7.25 6.38 13.95
CA LYS A 36 8.29 5.36 13.97
C LYS A 36 7.77 3.99 13.55
N TRP A 37 6.63 3.54 14.11
CA TRP A 37 6.03 2.27 13.73
C TRP A 37 5.54 2.27 12.28
N LEU A 38 4.94 3.37 11.84
CA LEU A 38 4.50 3.54 10.46
C LEU A 38 5.67 3.42 9.45
N THR A 39 6.75 4.16 9.70
CA THR A 39 7.93 4.18 8.82
C THR A 39 8.65 2.82 8.81
N LEU A 40 8.70 2.14 9.95
CA LEU A 40 9.27 0.79 10.05
C LEU A 40 8.46 -0.24 9.23
N SER A 41 7.13 -0.23 9.36
CA SER A 41 6.26 -1.16 8.62
C SER A 41 6.34 -0.94 7.11
N PHE A 42 6.31 0.31 6.64
CA PHE A 42 6.45 0.60 5.20
C PHE A 42 7.81 0.16 4.65
N THR A 43 8.87 0.37 5.42
CA THR A 43 10.23 -0.05 5.04
C THR A 43 10.32 -1.58 4.96
N ALA A 44 9.82 -2.30 5.97
CA ALA A 44 9.84 -3.76 6.01
C ALA A 44 9.07 -4.39 4.84
N ILE A 45 7.86 -3.90 4.54
CA ILE A 45 7.04 -4.38 3.42
C ILE A 45 7.75 -4.13 2.08
N SER A 46 8.34 -2.95 1.91
CA SER A 46 9.05 -2.57 0.67
C SER A 46 10.30 -3.43 0.44
N ILE A 47 11.07 -3.70 1.49
CA ILE A 47 12.25 -4.59 1.44
C ILE A 47 11.81 -6.02 1.10
N ARG A 48 10.76 -6.55 1.74
CA ARG A 48 10.24 -7.89 1.44
C ARG A 48 9.85 -8.01 -0.04
N LYS A 49 9.17 -6.99 -0.59
CA LYS A 49 8.78 -6.96 -2.02
C LYS A 49 10.00 -6.87 -2.94
N LEU A 50 11.02 -6.08 -2.59
CA LEU A 50 12.28 -6.03 -3.33
C LEU A 50 12.96 -7.40 -3.40
N ILE A 51 13.08 -8.10 -2.27
CA ILE A 51 13.66 -9.45 -2.22
C ILE A 51 12.88 -10.40 -3.12
N GLN A 52 11.55 -10.36 -3.06
CA GLN A 52 10.69 -11.17 -3.93
C GLN A 52 10.95 -10.90 -5.42
N PHE A 53 11.01 -9.62 -5.83
CA PHE A 53 11.26 -9.26 -7.23
C PHE A 53 12.69 -9.59 -7.69
N ILE A 54 13.69 -9.48 -6.82
CA ILE A 54 15.06 -9.91 -7.12
C ILE A 54 15.11 -11.43 -7.30
N LYS A 55 14.42 -12.21 -6.46
CA LYS A 55 14.32 -13.66 -6.60
C LYS A 55 13.65 -14.06 -7.92
N ILE A 56 12.56 -13.40 -8.29
CA ILE A 56 11.88 -13.59 -9.59
C ILE A 56 12.82 -13.21 -10.74
N SER A 57 13.59 -12.13 -10.61
CA SER A 57 14.51 -11.70 -11.67
C SER A 57 15.70 -12.64 -11.88
N LYS A 58 16.10 -13.40 -10.85
CA LYS A 58 17.24 -14.33 -10.92
C LYS A 58 16.85 -15.74 -11.38
N ASN A 59 15.58 -16.14 -11.22
CA ASN A 59 15.10 -17.46 -11.63
C ASN A 59 14.33 -17.37 -12.96
N PRO A 60 14.81 -17.98 -14.05
CA PRO A 60 14.19 -17.90 -15.37
C PRO A 60 12.81 -18.57 -15.45
N GLU A 61 12.54 -19.59 -14.64
CA GLU A 61 11.22 -20.25 -14.58
C GLU A 61 10.19 -19.32 -13.92
N LEU A 62 10.53 -18.77 -12.75
CA LEU A 62 9.69 -17.80 -12.05
C LEU A 62 9.47 -16.52 -12.85
N LEU A 63 10.46 -16.11 -13.65
CA LEU A 63 10.35 -14.95 -14.54
C LEU A 63 9.35 -15.20 -15.66
N LYS A 64 9.40 -16.37 -16.30
CA LYS A 64 8.44 -16.75 -17.35
C LYS A 64 7.03 -16.83 -16.80
N GLU A 65 6.85 -17.48 -15.65
CA GLU A 65 5.55 -17.58 -14.98
C GLU A 65 4.99 -16.17 -14.65
N PHE A 66 5.83 -15.29 -14.12
CA PHE A 66 5.45 -13.91 -13.83
C PHE A 66 5.06 -13.08 -15.07
N GLU A 67 5.70 -13.32 -16.22
CA GLU A 67 5.34 -12.64 -17.48
C GLU A 67 4.05 -13.17 -18.09
N ILE A 68 3.75 -14.46 -17.94
CA ILE A 68 2.49 -15.07 -18.37
C ILE A 68 1.33 -14.56 -17.50
N GLN A 69 1.49 -14.60 -16.17
CA GLN A 69 0.49 -14.10 -15.21
C GLN A 69 0.10 -12.63 -15.44
N GLN A 70 0.99 -11.80 -16.00
CA GLN A 70 0.67 -10.41 -16.28
C GLN A 70 -0.17 -10.19 -17.56
N LYS A 71 -0.24 -11.18 -18.44
CA LYS A 71 -0.97 -11.08 -19.72
C LYS A 71 -2.30 -11.81 -19.71
N GLU A 72 -2.51 -12.69 -18.74
CA GLU A 72 -3.76 -13.41 -18.59
C GLU A 72 -4.88 -12.52 -18.04
N GLU A 73 -5.97 -12.42 -18.80
CA GLU A 73 -7.16 -11.63 -18.45
C GLU A 73 -7.73 -12.02 -17.08
N ARG A 74 -7.67 -13.30 -16.72
CA ARG A 74 -8.12 -13.80 -15.41
C ARG A 74 -7.33 -13.17 -14.26
N PHE A 75 -6.02 -13.02 -14.39
CA PHE A 75 -5.21 -12.40 -13.34
C PHE A 75 -5.42 -10.89 -13.27
N ILE A 76 -5.69 -10.25 -14.40
CA ILE A 76 -6.08 -8.83 -14.46
C ILE A 76 -7.41 -8.62 -13.73
N TRP A 77 -8.40 -9.47 -14.01
CA TRP A 77 -9.70 -9.42 -13.34
C TRP A 77 -9.60 -9.68 -11.83
N ILE A 78 -8.80 -10.67 -11.41
CA ILE A 78 -8.55 -10.93 -9.98
C ILE A 78 -7.89 -9.72 -9.32
N TYR A 79 -6.94 -9.07 -10.00
CA TYR A 79 -6.26 -7.88 -9.47
C TYR A 79 -7.24 -6.72 -9.24
N GLU A 80 -8.11 -6.44 -10.22
CA GLU A 80 -9.16 -5.43 -10.08
C GLU A 80 -10.13 -5.78 -8.95
N LYS A 81 -10.63 -7.02 -8.91
CA LYS A 81 -11.57 -7.44 -7.87
C LYS A 81 -10.96 -7.40 -6.47
N SER A 82 -9.68 -7.78 -6.36
CA SER A 82 -8.93 -7.76 -5.11
C SER A 82 -8.69 -6.33 -4.60
N GLY A 83 -8.44 -5.38 -5.50
CA GLY A 83 -8.35 -3.96 -5.14
C GLY A 83 -9.63 -3.43 -4.51
N ASN A 84 -10.78 -3.72 -5.15
CA ASN A 84 -12.09 -3.30 -4.66
C ASN A 84 -12.42 -3.95 -3.32
N PHE A 85 -12.12 -5.24 -3.18
CA PHE A 85 -12.35 -5.98 -1.94
C PHE A 85 -11.48 -5.45 -0.79
N THR A 86 -10.21 -5.14 -1.06
CA THR A 86 -9.31 -4.56 -0.06
C THR A 86 -9.82 -3.21 0.43
N CYS A 87 -10.25 -2.33 -0.48
CA CYS A 87 -10.84 -1.03 -0.14
C CYS A 87 -12.10 -1.18 0.73
N LEU A 88 -12.96 -2.15 0.41
CA LEU A 88 -14.15 -2.43 1.20
C LEU A 88 -13.80 -2.91 2.61
N VAL A 89 -12.85 -3.84 2.75
CA VAL A 89 -12.42 -4.36 4.05
C VAL A 89 -11.78 -3.26 4.90
N THR A 90 -10.96 -2.37 4.31
CA THR A 90 -10.34 -1.27 5.05
C THR A 90 -11.37 -0.26 5.53
N ILE A 91 -12.31 0.17 4.67
CA ILE A 91 -13.40 1.09 5.06
C ILE A 91 -14.25 0.47 6.18
N LEU A 92 -14.58 -0.82 6.08
CA LEU A 92 -15.37 -1.51 7.11
C LEU A 92 -14.63 -1.53 8.46
N ALA A 93 -13.33 -1.84 8.45
CA ALA A 93 -12.50 -1.82 9.66
C ALA A 93 -12.41 -0.40 10.27
N GLU A 94 -12.28 0.63 9.43
CA GLU A 94 -12.25 2.03 9.86
C GLU A 94 -13.58 2.48 10.47
N VAL A 95 -14.71 2.07 9.89
CA VAL A 95 -16.04 2.33 10.44
C VAL A 95 -16.22 1.67 11.81
N ILE A 96 -15.80 0.41 11.95
CA ILE A 96 -15.81 -0.27 13.26
C ILE A 96 -14.92 0.47 14.27
N ALA A 97 -13.73 0.91 13.84
CA ALA A 97 -12.83 1.69 14.68
C ALA A 97 -13.44 3.03 15.13
N MET A 98 -14.16 3.73 14.23
CA MET A 98 -14.88 4.95 14.58
C MET A 98 -15.96 4.70 15.63
N PHE A 99 -16.73 3.61 15.52
CA PHE A 99 -17.71 3.24 16.55
C PHE A 99 -17.05 3.02 17.91
N ILE A 100 -15.95 2.28 17.96
CA ILE A 100 -15.20 2.04 19.19
C ILE A 100 -14.68 3.38 19.78
N LEU A 101 -14.12 4.25 18.95
CA LEU A 101 -13.60 5.55 19.38
C LEU A 101 -14.71 6.50 19.88
N ALA A 102 -15.90 6.45 19.26
CA ALA A 102 -17.07 7.20 19.70
C ALA A 102 -17.55 6.72 21.08
N LEU A 103 -17.58 5.40 21.32
CA LEU A 103 -17.89 4.84 22.65
C LEU A 103 -16.88 5.24 23.72
N LEU A 104 -15.63 5.49 23.34
CA LEU A 104 -14.58 5.99 24.23
C LEU A 104 -14.58 7.52 24.38
N ASN A 105 -15.58 8.22 23.82
CA ASN A 105 -15.70 9.68 23.84
C ASN A 105 -14.48 10.42 23.23
N GLN A 106 -13.79 9.79 22.29
CA GLN A 106 -12.60 10.35 21.62
C GLN A 106 -12.99 11.06 20.31
N GLU A 107 -13.82 12.11 20.40
CA GLU A 107 -14.40 12.80 19.23
C GLU A 107 -13.37 13.28 18.20
N ILE A 108 -12.21 13.78 18.66
CA ILE A 108 -11.11 14.23 17.78
C ILE A 108 -10.62 13.06 16.92
N MET A 109 -10.46 11.87 17.50
CA MET A 109 -9.95 10.69 16.79
C MET A 109 -11.00 10.14 15.82
N VAL A 110 -12.29 10.20 16.18
CA VAL A 110 -13.39 9.83 15.26
C VAL A 110 -13.35 10.72 14.01
N ASN A 111 -13.21 12.03 14.18
CA ASN A 111 -13.12 12.97 13.05
C ASN A 111 -11.90 12.70 12.15
N ILE A 112 -10.74 12.42 12.74
CA ILE A 112 -9.53 12.07 11.98
C ILE A 112 -9.76 10.82 11.13
N VAL A 113 -10.31 9.75 11.72
CA VAL A 113 -10.58 8.50 10.98
C VAL A 113 -11.65 8.73 9.91
N GLY A 114 -12.69 9.52 10.19
CA GLY A 114 -13.72 9.86 9.20
C GLY A 114 -13.15 10.58 7.98
N VAL A 115 -12.24 11.54 8.18
CA VAL A 115 -11.55 12.22 7.07
C VAL A 115 -10.70 11.23 6.26
N ILE A 116 -10.00 10.30 6.92
CA ILE A 116 -9.19 9.28 6.25
C ILE A 116 -10.06 8.38 5.35
N VAL A 117 -11.22 7.93 5.84
CA VAL A 117 -12.17 7.11 5.06
C VAL A 117 -12.63 7.84 3.79
N VAL A 118 -12.98 9.12 3.91
CA VAL A 118 -13.43 9.93 2.77
C VAL A 118 -12.31 10.10 1.75
N ILE A 119 -11.09 10.42 2.20
CA ILE A 119 -9.93 10.55 1.32
C ILE A 119 -9.62 9.22 0.63
N GLN A 120 -9.67 8.10 1.36
CA GLN A 120 -9.45 6.76 0.81
C GLN A 120 -10.47 6.43 -0.30
N GLY A 121 -11.76 6.72 -0.05
CA GLY A 121 -12.82 6.56 -1.06
C GLY A 121 -12.60 7.42 -2.30
N LEU A 122 -12.23 8.70 -2.13
CA LEU A 122 -11.93 9.60 -3.25
C LEU A 122 -10.73 9.13 -4.07
N ILE A 123 -9.63 8.74 -3.43
CA ILE A 123 -8.44 8.20 -4.12
C ILE A 123 -8.82 6.97 -4.92
N TYR A 124 -9.61 6.07 -4.34
CA TYR A 124 -10.06 4.86 -5.02
C TYR A 124 -10.92 5.20 -6.25
N ILE A 125 -11.90 6.09 -6.14
CA ILE A 125 -12.75 6.52 -7.27
C ILE A 125 -11.91 7.16 -8.37
N LEU A 126 -11.01 8.08 -8.03
CA LEU A 126 -10.13 8.75 -9.00
C LEU A 126 -9.23 7.75 -9.72
N THR A 127 -8.66 6.80 -8.98
CA THR A 127 -7.79 5.76 -9.53
C THR A 127 -8.58 4.81 -10.44
N TYR A 128 -9.78 4.40 -10.02
CA TYR A 128 -10.69 3.58 -10.82
C TYR A 128 -11.06 4.28 -12.12
N TYR A 129 -11.47 5.54 -12.07
CA TYR A 129 -11.82 6.32 -13.26
C TYR A 129 -10.62 6.48 -14.22
N TYR A 130 -9.42 6.73 -13.69
CA TYR A 130 -8.21 6.82 -14.51
C TYR A 130 -7.86 5.48 -15.18
N LEU A 131 -8.02 4.37 -14.46
CA LEU A 131 -7.72 3.04 -14.99
C LEU A 131 -8.78 2.58 -16.01
N CYS A 132 -10.07 2.74 -15.74
CA CYS A 132 -11.15 2.41 -16.68
C CYS A 132 -11.17 3.28 -17.94
N ARG A 133 -10.48 4.43 -17.95
CA ARG A 133 -10.31 5.23 -19.17
C ARG A 133 -9.14 4.75 -20.04
N LYS A 134 -8.24 3.96 -19.47
CA LYS A 134 -6.99 3.52 -20.10
C LYS A 134 -7.05 2.07 -20.61
N TYR A 135 -7.95 1.28 -20.07
CA TYR A 135 -8.27 -0.10 -20.45
C TYR A 135 -9.70 -0.16 -20.96
#